data_AF-A0A7J9FVN4-F1
#
_entry.id   AF-A0A7J9FVN4-F1
#
_cell.length_a   1.000
_cell.length_b   1.000
_cell.length_c   1.000
_cell.angle_alpha   90.00
_cell.angle_beta   90.00
_cell.angle_gamma   90.00
#
_symmetry.space_group_name_H-M   'P 1'
#
loop_
_entity.id
_entity.type
_entity.pdbx_description
1 polymer ?
#
loop_
_entity_poly.entity_id
_entity_poly.type
_entity_poly.pdbx_seq_one_letter_code
_entity_poly.pdbx_strand_id
1 'polypeptide(L)'
;MTKLECDNKNKLKAKFVSSFLVCGKYSFRTIEEPRFRCMMSIASLNFKNISRQTTTRNVLMYYAKERDYVKELLTKAYGLICLTSDNWNSEHANDEYICITAHWVDKD
;
A
#
# COMPACT_ATOMS: atom_id res chain seq x y z
N MET A 1 -16.65 13.32 21.53
CA MET A 1 -16.27 12.32 20.50
C MET A 1 -16.05 11.00 21.22
N THR A 2 -16.79 9.97 20.87
CA THR A 2 -16.67 8.66 21.54
C THR A 2 -15.39 7.94 21.08
N LYS A 3 -14.88 7.00 21.89
CA LYS A 3 -13.64 6.25 21.58
C LYS A 3 -13.74 5.51 20.24
N LEU A 4 -14.90 4.91 19.97
CA LEU A 4 -15.20 4.17 18.74
C LEU A 4 -15.17 5.06 17.48
N GLU A 5 -15.69 6.29 17.56
CA GLU A 5 -15.65 7.25 16.46
C GLU A 5 -14.22 7.70 16.12
N CYS A 6 -13.40 7.90 17.15
CA CYS A 6 -11.99 8.27 16.99
C CYS A 6 -11.20 7.15 16.30
N ASP A 7 -11.41 5.90 16.75
CA ASP A 7 -10.74 4.73 16.19
C ASP A 7 -11.12 4.49 14.72
N ASN A 8 -12.40 4.68 14.37
CA ASN A 8 -12.87 4.60 12.99
C ASN A 8 -12.24 5.69 12.10
N LYS A 9 -12.16 6.94 12.59
CA LYS A 9 -11.50 8.03 11.86
C LYS A 9 -10.01 7.76 11.63
N ASN A 10 -9.31 7.23 12.63
CA ASN A 10 -7.90 6.86 12.52
C ASN A 10 -7.68 5.76 11.48
N LYS A 11 -8.55 4.75 11.46
CA LYS A 11 -8.52 3.66 10.48
C LYS A 11 -8.76 4.16 9.05
N LEU A 12 -9.75 5.03 8.84
CA LEU A 12 -10.03 5.63 7.53
C LEU A 12 -8.85 6.46 7.03
N LYS A 13 -8.30 7.32 7.90
CA LYS A 13 -7.13 8.13 7.58
C LYS A 13 -5.93 7.28 7.17
N ALA A 14 -5.64 6.21 7.91
CA ALA A 14 -4.57 5.27 7.57
C ALA A 14 -4.79 4.63 6.20
N LYS A 15 -6.03 4.27 5.85
CA LYS A 15 -6.40 3.70 4.55
C LYS A 15 -6.16 4.70 3.42
N PHE A 16 -6.66 5.93 3.53
CA PHE A 16 -6.55 6.93 2.47
C PHE A 16 -5.12 7.41 2.25
N VAL A 17 -4.35 7.62 3.32
CA VAL A 17 -2.92 8.00 3.19
C VAL A 17 -2.11 6.88 2.55
N SER A 18 -2.35 5.62 2.94
CA SER A 18 -1.72 4.45 2.31
C SER A 18 -2.06 4.38 0.82
N SER A 19 -3.34 4.53 0.48
CA SER A 19 -3.82 4.51 -0.91
C SER A 19 -3.21 5.62 -1.75
N PHE A 20 -3.19 6.86 -1.24
CA PHE A 20 -2.55 8.00 -1.91
C PHE A 20 -1.09 7.72 -2.26
N LEU A 21 -0.32 7.15 -1.33
CA LEU A 21 1.09 6.86 -1.57
C LEU A 21 1.29 5.71 -2.56
N VAL A 22 0.55 4.62 -2.40
CA VAL A 22 0.70 3.42 -3.25
C VAL A 22 0.21 3.70 -4.67
N CYS A 23 -1.00 4.23 -4.83
CA CYS A 23 -1.57 4.54 -6.15
C CYS A 23 -0.79 5.67 -6.84
N GLY A 24 -0.30 6.65 -6.08
CA GLY A 24 0.51 7.74 -6.60
C GLY A 24 2.00 7.41 -6.79
N LYS A 25 2.44 6.20 -6.42
CA LYS A 25 3.86 5.78 -6.46
C LYS A 25 4.81 6.76 -5.73
N TYR A 26 4.33 7.37 -4.65
CA TYR A 26 5.08 8.35 -3.88
C TYR A 26 5.95 7.70 -2.82
N SER A 27 7.11 8.30 -2.54
CA SER A 27 7.94 7.93 -1.38
C SER A 27 7.14 8.06 -0.08
N PHE A 28 7.35 7.14 0.87
CA PHE A 28 6.74 7.26 2.21
C PHE A 28 7.16 8.55 2.95
N ARG A 29 8.23 9.21 2.53
CA ARG A 29 8.66 10.51 3.10
C ARG A 29 7.71 11.66 2.73
N THR A 30 6.94 11.53 1.64
CA THR A 30 6.04 12.57 1.12
C THR A 30 5.07 13.10 2.19
N ILE A 31 4.60 12.24 3.09
CA ILE A 31 3.68 12.63 4.17
C ILE A 31 4.34 13.46 5.29
N GLU A 32 5.67 13.45 5.36
CA GLU A 32 6.44 14.26 6.31
C GLU A 32 6.88 15.60 5.71
N GLU A 33 6.73 15.78 4.40
CA GLU A 33 7.10 17.01 3.71
C GLU A 33 6.30 18.21 4.25
N PRO A 34 6.95 19.36 4.51
CA PRO A 34 6.28 20.53 5.07
C PRO A 34 5.06 21.00 4.27
N ARG A 35 5.15 20.96 2.93
CA ARG A 35 4.06 21.38 2.04
C ARG A 35 2.87 20.43 2.11
N PHE A 36 3.11 19.12 2.22
CA PHE A 36 2.04 18.14 2.41
C PHE A 36 1.33 18.37 3.75
N ARG A 37 2.10 18.55 4.84
CA ARG A 37 1.52 18.81 6.17
C ARG A 37 0.73 20.11 6.21
N CYS A 38 1.24 21.18 5.58
CA CYS A 38 0.53 22.45 5.44
C CYS A 38 -0.81 22.25 4.72
N MET A 39 -0.80 21.59 3.56
CA MET A 39 -2.01 21.26 2.81
C MET A 39 -3.03 20.48 3.66
N MET A 40 -2.58 19.44 4.38
CA MET A 40 -3.47 18.64 5.23
C MET A 40 -4.01 19.43 6.43
N SER A 41 -3.24 20.38 6.96
CA SER A 41 -3.69 21.25 8.06
C SER A 41 -4.83 22.19 7.63
N ILE A 42 -4.82 22.62 6.36
CA ILE A 42 -5.89 23.43 5.77
C ILE A 42 -7.10 22.54 5.45
N ALA A 43 -6.85 21.35 4.88
CA ALA A 43 -7.92 20.42 4.51
C ALA A 43 -8.71 19.91 5.73
N SER A 44 -8.07 19.78 6.90
CA SER A 44 -8.76 19.42 8.14
C SER A 44 -8.01 19.92 9.37
N LEU A 45 -8.66 20.79 10.16
CA LEU A 45 -8.12 21.36 11.40
C LEU A 45 -7.72 20.30 12.45
N ASN A 46 -8.33 19.11 12.40
CA ASN A 46 -8.05 18.01 13.32
C ASN A 46 -7.10 16.95 12.74
N PHE A 47 -6.48 17.23 11.59
CA PHE A 47 -5.54 16.29 10.99
C PHE A 47 -4.24 16.25 11.81
N LYS A 48 -4.07 15.19 12.59
CA LYS A 48 -2.79 14.90 13.25
C LYS A 48 -1.76 14.46 12.21
N ASN A 49 -0.52 14.94 12.25
CA ASN A 49 0.50 14.41 11.34
C ASN A 49 0.75 12.91 11.59
N ILE A 50 0.96 12.16 10.51
CA ILE A 50 1.41 10.77 10.57
C ILE A 50 2.90 10.76 10.26
N SER A 51 3.66 9.83 10.85
CA SER A 51 5.08 9.63 10.54
C SER A 51 5.29 8.59 9.45
N ARG A 52 6.45 8.64 8.81
CA ARG A 52 6.83 7.70 7.76
C ARG A 52 6.73 6.26 8.26
N GLN A 53 7.23 6.00 9.47
CA GLN A 53 7.24 4.67 10.08
C GLN A 53 5.83 4.12 10.29
N THR A 54 4.90 4.96 10.77
CA THR A 54 3.50 4.57 10.96
C THR A 54 2.84 4.28 9.61
N THR A 55 3.10 5.11 8.60
CA THR A 55 2.58 4.88 7.25
C THR A 55 3.13 3.60 6.63
N THR A 56 4.43 3.33 6.75
CA THR A 56 5.04 2.08 6.28
C THR A 56 4.40 0.86 6.94
N ARG A 57 4.17 0.89 8.26
CA ARG A 57 3.46 -0.20 8.97
C ARG A 57 2.03 -0.39 8.46
N ASN A 58 1.30 0.71 8.25
CA ASN A 58 -0.06 0.66 7.73
C ASN A 58 -0.10 0.04 6.32
N VAL A 59 0.76 0.51 5.40
CA VAL A 59 0.86 -0.03 4.04
C VAL A 59 1.20 -1.52 4.06
N LEU A 60 2.16 -1.94 4.88
CA LEU A 60 2.53 -3.35 5.02
C LEU A 60 1.38 -4.20 5.55
N MET A 61 0.62 -3.69 6.53
CA MET A 61 -0.58 -4.37 7.04
C MET A 61 -1.65 -4.53 5.94
N TYR A 62 -1.88 -3.50 5.12
CA TYR A 62 -2.84 -3.60 4.02
C TYR A 62 -2.35 -4.57 2.95
N TYR A 63 -1.07 -4.49 2.57
CA TYR A 63 -0.44 -5.45 1.66
C TYR A 63 -0.61 -6.90 2.15
N ALA A 64 -0.36 -7.18 3.43
CA ALA A 64 -0.50 -8.52 3.97
C ALA A 64 -1.92 -9.07 3.84
N LYS A 65 -2.93 -8.22 4.10
CA LYS A 65 -4.35 -8.58 3.93
C LYS A 65 -4.71 -8.87 2.47
N GLU A 66 -4.31 -7.99 1.55
CA GLU A 66 -4.55 -8.17 0.12
C GLU A 66 -3.82 -9.39 -0.42
N ARG A 67 -2.57 -9.62 0.00
CA ARG A 67 -1.79 -10.82 -0.35
C ARG A 67 -2.52 -12.09 0.08
N ASP A 68 -3.02 -12.14 1.30
CA ASP A 68 -3.70 -13.34 1.82
C ASP A 68 -5.04 -13.57 1.09
N TYR A 69 -5.76 -12.50 0.75
CA TYR A 69 -6.93 -12.55 -0.11
C TYR A 69 -6.62 -13.07 -1.52
N VAL A 70 -5.60 -12.52 -2.19
CA VAL A 70 -5.17 -12.97 -3.53
C VAL A 70 -4.72 -14.43 -3.50
N LYS A 71 -4.04 -14.89 -2.45
CA LYS A 71 -3.71 -16.31 -2.28
C LYS A 71 -4.97 -17.17 -2.27
N GLU A 72 -6.01 -16.76 -1.55
CA GLU A 72 -7.30 -17.47 -1.52
C GLU A 72 -8.01 -17.45 -2.87
N LEU A 73 -7.87 -16.38 -3.66
CA LEU A 73 -8.38 -16.35 -5.04
C LEU A 73 -7.62 -17.35 -5.93
N LEU A 74 -6.29 -17.39 -5.82
CA LEU A 74 -5.47 -18.28 -6.63
C LEU A 74 -5.70 -19.76 -6.29
N THR A 75 -6.02 -20.14 -5.04
CA THR A 75 -6.40 -21.53 -4.73
C THR A 75 -7.69 -21.97 -5.41
N LYS A 76 -8.51 -21.01 -5.88
CA LYS A 76 -9.77 -21.26 -6.60
C LYS A 76 -9.59 -21.26 -8.12
N ALA A 77 -8.45 -20.84 -8.65
CA ALA A 77 -8.12 -20.86 -10.08
C ALA A 77 -7.56 -22.24 -10.48
N TYR A 78 -8.44 -23.23 -10.70
CA TYR A 78 -8.14 -24.65 -10.92
C TYR A 78 -7.20 -24.97 -12.10
N GLY A 79 -5.92 -24.62 -12.01
CA GLY A 79 -4.91 -24.84 -13.06
C GLY A 79 -4.90 -23.79 -14.16
N LEU A 80 -5.75 -22.76 -14.08
CA LEU A 80 -5.77 -21.63 -15.01
C LEU A 80 -4.85 -20.50 -14.52
N ILE A 81 -3.61 -20.85 -14.17
CA ILE A 81 -2.59 -19.89 -13.71
C ILE A 81 -1.35 -20.04 -14.59
N CYS A 82 -0.87 -18.93 -15.15
CA CYS A 82 0.39 -18.81 -15.86
C CYS A 82 1.32 -17.89 -15.09
N LEU A 83 2.60 -18.27 -14.97
CA LEU A 83 3.63 -17.43 -14.35
C LEU A 83 4.56 -16.87 -15.43
N THR A 84 4.87 -15.59 -15.33
CA THR A 84 5.89 -14.92 -16.15
C THR A 84 6.97 -14.40 -15.23
N SER A 85 8.23 -14.62 -15.59
CA SER A 85 9.39 -14.03 -14.91
C SER A 85 10.00 -12.95 -15.79
N ASP A 86 10.26 -11.79 -15.22
CA ASP A 86 11.07 -10.73 -15.81
C ASP A 86 12.31 -10.53 -14.94
N ASN A 87 13.48 -10.58 -15.55
CA ASN A 87 14.76 -10.53 -14.87
C ASN A 87 15.55 -9.34 -15.41
N TRP A 88 16.09 -8.51 -14.51
CA TRP A 88 16.92 -7.38 -14.92
C TRP A 88 18.08 -7.15 -13.95
N ASN A 89 19.17 -6.62 -14.48
CA ASN A 89 20.33 -6.21 -13.72
C ASN A 89 20.34 -4.69 -13.62
N SER A 90 20.57 -4.16 -12.42
CA SER A 90 20.73 -2.74 -12.17
C SER A 90 22.20 -2.43 -11.98
N GLU A 91 22.85 -1.94 -13.03
CA GLU A 91 24.28 -1.54 -12.96
C GLU A 91 24.51 -0.47 -11.89
N HIS A 92 23.56 0.47 -11.74
CA HIS A 92 23.68 1.54 -10.76
C HIS A 92 23.61 1.05 -9.31
N ALA A 93 22.77 0.05 -9.02
CA ALA A 93 22.65 -0.54 -7.69
C ALA A 93 23.63 -1.69 -7.45
N ASN A 94 24.24 -2.22 -8.52
CA ASN A 94 25.01 -3.46 -8.52
C ASN A 94 24.21 -4.65 -7.96
N ASP A 95 22.93 -4.72 -8.32
CA ASP A 95 21.97 -5.74 -7.87
C ASP A 95 21.27 -6.39 -9.07
N GLU A 96 20.88 -7.66 -8.92
CA GLU A 96 20.06 -8.41 -9.87
C GLU A 96 18.66 -8.61 -9.30
N TYR A 97 17.64 -8.48 -10.15
CA TYR A 97 16.24 -8.52 -9.75
C TYR A 97 15.47 -9.55 -10.58
N ILE A 98 14.50 -10.19 -9.93
CA ILE A 98 13.49 -11.03 -10.57
C ILE A 98 12.10 -10.56 -10.12
N CYS A 99 11.23 -10.32 -11.10
CA CYS A 99 9.80 -10.14 -10.88
C CYS A 99 9.08 -11.41 -11.35
N ILE A 100 8.25 -11.99 -10.50
CA ILE A 100 7.37 -13.10 -10.88
C ILE A 100 5.94 -12.56 -10.87
N THR A 101 5.28 -12.58 -12.03
CA THR A 101 3.89 -12.16 -12.20
C THR A 101 3.03 -13.37 -12.51
N ALA A 102 1.96 -13.55 -11.73
CA ALA A 102 0.94 -14.57 -11.97
C ALA A 102 -0.24 -13.97 -12.74
N HIS A 103 -0.61 -14.61 -13.85
CA HIS A 103 -1.81 -14.34 -14.64
C HIS A 103 -2.77 -15.50 -14.40
N TRP A 104 -4.03 -15.22 -14.07
CA TRP A 104 -5.01 -16.29 -13.84
C TRP A 104 -6.36 -15.95 -14.45
N VAL A 105 -7.17 -16.98 -14.68
CA VAL A 105 -8.59 -16.87 -15.03
C VAL A 105 -9.38 -17.25 -13.79
N ASP A 106 -10.27 -16.35 -13.33
CA ASP A 106 -11.19 -16.63 -12.24
C ASP A 106 -12.38 -17.48 -12.74
N LYS A 107 -13.33 -17.75 -11.86
CA LYS A 107 -14.46 -18.65 -12.17
C LYS A 107 -15.67 -17.92 -12.76
N ASP A 108 -15.66 -16.59 -12.69
CA ASP A 108 -16.77 -15.72 -13.11
C ASP A 108 -16.58 -15.31 -14.58
#